data_AF-A0A6L8QC93-F1
#
_entry.id   AF-A0A6L8QC93-F1
#
_cell.length_a   1.000
_cell.length_b   1.000
_cell.length_c   1.000
_cell.angle_alpha   90.00
_cell.angle_beta   90.00
_cell.angle_gamma   90.00
#
_symmetry.space_group_name_H-M   'P 1'
#
loop_
_entity.id
_entity.type
_entity.pdbx_description
1 polymer ?
#
loop_
_entity_poly.entity_id
_entity_poly.type
_entity_poly.pdbx_seq_one_letter_code
_entity_poly.pdbx_strand_id
1 'polypeptide(L)' 'MVIIDKGTQDGIKDHLAVVTDAGLIGQVIHAGLNTSKVLLIVDGRSA' A
#
# COMPACT_ATOMS: atom_id res chain seq x y z
N MET A 1 -3.68 -7.17 4.94
CA MET A 1 -4.04 -6.18 3.91
C MET A 1 -4.66 -4.97 4.59
N VAL A 2 -4.29 -3.76 4.16
CA VAL A 2 -4.93 -2.51 4.61
C VAL A 2 -5.30 -1.64 3.40
N ILE A 3 -6.23 -0.70 3.58
CA ILE A 3 -6.65 0.27 2.56
C ILE A 3 -6.23 1.66 3.02
N ILE A 4 -5.61 2.43 2.13
CA ILE A 4 -5.29 3.84 2.37
C ILE A 4 -6.24 4.74 1.59
N ASP A 5 -6.50 5.94 2.10
CA ASP A 5 -7.39 6.98 1.55
C ASP A 5 -6.73 7.84 0.46
N LYS A 6 -5.75 7.25 -0.24
CA LYS A 6 -5.00 7.86 -1.32
C LYS A 6 -4.96 6.95 -2.53
N GLY A 7 -5.19 7.53 -3.71
CA GLY A 7 -5.29 6.81 -4.97
C GLY A 7 -4.45 7.42 -6.09
N THR A 8 -4.75 7.05 -7.33
CA THR A 8 -4.07 7.55 -8.53
C THR A 8 -4.25 9.06 -8.70
N GLN A 9 -5.34 9.65 -8.18
CA GLN A 9 -5.53 11.11 -8.13
C GLN A 9 -4.52 11.81 -7.20
N ASP A 10 -4.05 11.11 -6.16
CA ASP A 10 -3.00 11.58 -5.25
C ASP A 10 -1.59 11.21 -5.73
N GLY A 11 -1.46 10.60 -6.92
CA GLY A 11 -0.18 10.18 -7.51
C GLY A 11 0.32 8.80 -7.05
N ILE A 12 -0.51 8.03 -6.32
CA ILE A 12 -0.18 6.67 -5.92
C ILE A 12 -0.18 5.75 -7.14
N LYS A 13 0.79 4.84 -7.19
CA LYS A 13 0.97 3.84 -8.25
C LYS A 13 1.12 2.46 -7.63
N ASP A 14 0.86 1.44 -8.43
CA ASP A 14 1.17 0.07 -8.08
C ASP A 14 2.66 -0.07 -7.77
N HIS A 15 2.98 -0.97 -6.86
CA HIS A 15 4.32 -1.32 -6.41
C HIS A 15 5.08 -0.26 -5.58
N LEU A 16 4.44 0.86 -5.22
CA LEU A 16 5.04 1.82 -4.29
C LEU A 16 5.19 1.23 -2.88
N ALA A 17 6.35 1.49 -2.26
CA ALA A 17 6.61 1.13 -0.87
C ALA A 17 5.80 2.03 0.09
N VAL A 18 5.24 1.44 1.14
CA VAL A 18 4.52 2.15 2.20
C VAL A 18 5.37 2.10 3.47
N VAL A 19 5.80 3.28 3.92
CA VAL A 19 6.68 3.47 5.08
C VAL A 19 5.99 4.31 6.14
N THR A 20 6.23 4.01 7.40
CA THR A 20 5.90 4.86 8.55
C THR A 20 7.20 5.33 9.20
N ASP A 21 7.11 6.16 10.25
CA ASP A 21 8.26 6.56 11.06
C ASP A 21 9.00 5.37 11.70
N ALA A 22 8.27 4.26 11.95
CA ALA A 22 8.83 3.02 12.48
C ALA A 22 9.50 2.13 11.40
N GLY A 23 9.35 2.45 10.11
CA GLY A 23 9.99 1.75 9.00
C GLY A 23 9.04 1.30 7.89
N LEU A 24 9.51 0.40 7.03
CA LEU A 24 8.73 -0.17 5.93
C LEU A 24 7.66 -1.13 6.46
N ILE A 25 6.42 -0.93 6.03
CA ILE A 25 5.28 -1.75 6.48
C ILE A 25 4.66 -2.58 5.38
N GLY A 26 4.85 -2.21 4.10
CA GLY A 26 4.19 -2.90 3.00
C GLY A 26 4.41 -2.28 1.62
N GLN A 27 3.62 -2.76 0.66
CA GLN A 27 3.64 -2.31 -0.72
C GLN A 27 2.22 -2.14 -1.25
N VAL A 28 2.00 -1.09 -2.05
CA VAL A 28 0.76 -0.92 -2.81
C VAL A 28 0.66 -2.03 -3.85
N ILE A 29 -0.35 -2.89 -3.72
CA ILE A 29 -0.64 -3.95 -4.70
C ILE A 29 -1.71 -3.55 -5.71
N HIS A 30 -2.46 -2.49 -5.42
CA HIS A 30 -3.45 -1.93 -6.34
C HIS A 30 -3.80 -0.49 -5.96
N ALA A 31 -3.58 0.46 -6.87
CA ALA A 31 -3.98 1.85 -6.74
C ALA A 31 -5.30 2.12 -7.48
N GLY A 32 -6.37 2.40 -6.73
CA GLY A 32 -7.65 2.87 -7.26
C GLY A 32 -7.69 4.40 -7.37
N LEU A 33 -8.83 4.96 -7.79
CA LEU A 33 -8.95 6.41 -8.04
C LEU A 33 -8.68 7.26 -6.79
N ASN A 34 -9.31 6.89 -5.66
CA ASN A 34 -9.27 7.65 -4.39
C ASN A 34 -8.69 6.84 -3.22
N THR A 35 -8.47 5.54 -3.43
CA THR A 35 -8.00 4.63 -2.38
C THR A 35 -7.05 3.59 -2.96
N SER A 36 -6.13 3.08 -2.15
CA SER A 36 -5.19 2.03 -2.59
C SER A 36 -5.14 0.87 -1.61
N LYS A 37 -4.94 -0.34 -2.14
CA LYS A 37 -4.76 -1.56 -1.36
C LYS A 37 -3.27 -1.79 -1.11
N VAL A 38 -2.93 -2.03 0.14
CA VAL A 38 -1.56 -2.27 0.60
C VAL A 38 -1.45 -3.68 1.17
N LEU A 39 -0.48 -4.43 0.66
CA LEU A 39 -0.05 -5.69 1.23
C LEU A 39 1.01 -5.41 2.29
N LEU A 40 0.76 -5.86 3.52
CA LEU A 40 1.70 -5.67 4.62
C LEU A 40 2.79 -6.74 4.58
N ILE A 41 3.98 -6.44 5.08
CA ILE A 41 5.08 -7.43 5.21
C ILE A 41 4.70 -8.55 6.17
N VAL A 42 3.87 -8.26 7.18
CA VAL A 42 3.33 -9.24 8.13
C VAL A 42 2.10 -9.98 7.63
N ASP A 43 1.62 -9.68 6.41
CA ASP A 43 0.48 -10.39 5.86
C ASP A 43 0.92 -11.83 5.55
N GLY A 44 0.39 -12.81 6.29
CA GLY A 44 0.77 -14.24 6.24
C GLY A 44 0.49 -14.94 4.91
N ARG A 45 0.24 -14.19 3.83
CA ARG A 45 0.22 -14.63 2.43
C ARG A 45 1.58 -14.47 1.75
N SER A 46 2.59 -13.94 2.45
CA SER A 46 3.99 -14.06 2.07
C SER A 46 4.49 -15.47 2.42
N ALA A 47 4.05 -16.46 1.65
CA ALA A 47 4.56 -17.84 1.68
C ALA A 47 5.21 -18.17 0.33
#